data_AF-A0A077WAM9-F1
#
_entry.id   AF-A0A077WAM9-F1
#
_cell.length_a   1.000
_cell.length_b   1.000
_cell.length_c   1.000
_cell.angle_alpha   90.00
_cell.angle_beta   90.00
_cell.angle_gamma   90.00
#
_symmetry.space_group_name_H-M   'P 1'
#
loop_
_entity.id
_entity.type
_entity.pdbx_description
1 polymer ?
#
loop_
_entity_poly.entity_id
_entity_poly.type
_entity_poly.pdbx_seq_one_letter_code
_entity_poly.pdbx_strand_id
1 'polypeptide(L)'
;MGLSMYFAILSFQSKSPFYSYMTSAPLIVYGVVNLLLALNGFFGMLALFRNRWFYVRLFSHATWTVLFMVLVDGFANAIYFITQRQDYMSWCINSSADTLNTAANVTGTSLRGNDYYNCDRLFQAEIKFGLFSTILMIVLYVYWGACIYSFSHKQGASAVTGQRLAAEMGMMPPPGTAGVPPPMHPIGGGGPGRSNIIVLNNEKPTSKKFSFKSLRRNHTIDVSNDNNNPSNGKQLKRKSVPDIIFDDFHIPTHQQQRRRSTDI
;
A
#
# COMPACT_ATOMS: atom_id res chain seq x y z
N MET A 1 -7.21 10.79 1.51
CA MET A 1 -7.40 11.92 2.44
C MET A 1 -8.84 12.41 2.46
N GLY A 2 -9.37 12.94 1.35
CA GLY A 2 -10.78 13.36 1.32
C GLY A 2 -11.76 12.23 1.67
N LEU A 3 -11.54 11.05 1.10
CA LEU A 3 -12.40 9.88 1.33
C LEU A 3 -12.35 9.37 2.78
N SER A 4 -11.17 9.33 3.42
CA SER A 4 -11.04 8.94 4.83
C SER A 4 -11.66 9.98 5.77
N MET A 5 -11.51 11.27 5.47
CA MET A 5 -12.17 12.34 6.23
C MET A 5 -13.71 12.25 6.11
N TYR A 6 -14.22 11.98 4.92
CA TYR A 6 -15.65 11.78 4.69
C TYR A 6 -16.20 10.62 5.53
N PHE A 7 -15.49 9.48 5.58
CA PHE A 7 -15.88 8.34 6.41
C PHE A 7 -15.79 8.63 7.91
N ALA A 8 -14.80 9.41 8.35
CA ALA A 8 -14.72 9.85 9.74
C ALA A 8 -15.93 10.72 10.14
N ILE A 9 -16.32 11.67 9.28
CA ILE A 9 -17.48 12.54 9.53
C ILE A 9 -18.78 11.72 9.58
N LEU A 10 -18.98 10.79 8.64
CA LEU A 10 -20.16 9.92 8.65
C LEU A 10 -20.26 9.09 9.92
N SER A 11 -19.14 8.49 10.34
CA SER A 11 -19.06 7.72 11.58
C SER A 11 -19.48 8.56 12.80
N PHE A 12 -19.00 9.79 12.92
CA PHE A 12 -19.40 10.68 14.03
C PHE A 12 -20.88 11.10 13.99
N GLN A 13 -21.50 11.06 12.81
CA GLN A 13 -22.96 11.22 12.68
C GLN A 13 -23.74 9.94 13.00
N SER A 14 -23.07 8.90 13.52
CA SER A 14 -23.64 7.57 13.77
C SER A 14 -24.24 6.93 12.51
N LYS A 15 -23.70 7.30 11.33
CA LYS A 15 -24.11 6.75 10.04
C LYS A 15 -22.96 5.95 9.47
N SER A 16 -23.25 4.72 9.06
CA SER A 16 -22.27 3.90 8.36
C SER A 16 -22.39 4.14 6.84
N PRO A 17 -21.27 4.16 6.09
CA PRO A 17 -21.31 4.33 4.64
C PRO A 17 -21.78 3.08 3.88
N PHE A 18 -21.82 1.91 4.52
CA PHE A 18 -22.07 0.62 3.86
C PHE A 18 -23.29 -0.13 4.38
N TYR A 19 -23.57 0.02 5.68
CA TYR A 19 -24.61 -0.69 6.40
C TYR A 19 -25.68 0.27 6.94
N SER A 20 -26.94 -0.10 6.79
CA SER A 20 -28.10 0.67 7.26
C SER A 20 -28.22 0.64 8.79
N TYR A 21 -27.82 -0.47 9.40
CA TYR A 21 -27.88 -0.69 10.85
C TYR A 21 -26.55 -1.23 11.37
N MET A 22 -25.96 -0.51 12.32
CA MET A 22 -24.77 -0.96 13.04
C MET A 22 -24.76 -0.31 14.42
N THR A 23 -24.32 -1.06 15.43
CA THR A 23 -24.24 -0.55 16.80
C THR A 23 -23.22 0.60 16.90
N SER A 24 -23.46 1.56 17.79
CA SER A 24 -22.65 2.79 17.83
C SER A 24 -21.17 2.57 18.18
N ALA A 25 -20.84 1.48 18.89
CA ALA A 25 -19.47 1.20 19.32
C ALA A 25 -18.49 0.97 18.14
N PRO A 26 -18.71 -0.01 17.23
CA PRO A 26 -17.83 -0.21 16.06
C PRO A 26 -17.77 1.00 15.14
N LEU A 27 -18.88 1.75 15.01
CA LEU A 27 -18.92 2.99 14.25
C LEU A 27 -17.90 4.01 14.76
N ILE A 28 -17.85 4.27 16.06
CA ILE A 28 -16.93 5.26 16.65
C ILE A 28 -15.46 4.85 16.43
N VAL A 29 -15.14 3.57 16.61
CA VAL A 29 -13.77 3.06 16.39
C VAL A 29 -13.36 3.25 14.94
N TYR A 30 -14.23 2.91 13.99
CA TYR A 30 -14.00 3.15 12.55
C TYR A 30 -13.77 4.64 12.23
N GLY A 31 -14.50 5.54 12.89
CA GLY A 31 -14.32 6.98 12.72
C GLY A 31 -12.96 7.46 13.19
N VAL A 32 -12.55 7.04 14.39
CA VAL A 32 -11.24 7.41 14.98
C VAL A 32 -10.09 6.89 14.11
N VAL A 33 -10.18 5.63 13.65
CA VAL A 33 -9.14 5.03 12.80
C VAL A 33 -9.04 5.74 11.44
N ASN A 34 -10.17 6.11 10.83
CA ASN A 34 -10.18 6.91 9.59
C ASN A 34 -9.68 8.35 9.79
N LEU A 35 -9.92 8.93 10.97
CA LEU A 35 -9.40 10.24 11.34
C LEU A 35 -7.87 10.19 11.50
N LEU A 36 -7.32 9.14 12.11
CA LEU A 36 -5.87 8.91 12.17
C LEU A 36 -5.27 8.78 10.76
N LEU A 37 -5.95 8.09 9.84
CA LEU A 37 -5.52 8.02 8.44
C LEU A 37 -5.53 9.39 7.76
N ALA A 38 -6.54 10.23 8.02
CA ALA A 38 -6.60 11.59 7.51
C ALA A 38 -5.45 12.46 8.07
N LEU A 39 -5.18 12.39 9.38
CA LEU A 39 -4.07 13.10 10.03
C LEU A 39 -2.71 12.63 9.50
N ASN A 40 -2.52 11.32 9.33
CA ASN A 40 -1.33 10.77 8.70
C ASN A 40 -1.14 11.33 7.27
N GLY A 41 -2.23 11.55 6.55
CA GLY A 41 -2.21 12.23 5.26
C GLY A 41 -1.73 13.67 5.28
N PHE A 42 -2.23 14.46 6.22
CA PHE A 42 -1.76 15.82 6.43
C PHE A 42 -0.28 15.83 6.81
N PHE A 43 0.14 14.90 7.68
CA PHE A 43 1.55 14.72 8.01
C PHE A 43 2.40 14.35 6.78
N GLY A 44 1.89 13.49 5.89
CA GLY A 44 2.54 13.16 4.62
C GLY A 44 2.73 14.38 3.71
N MET A 45 1.72 15.22 3.59
CA MET A 45 1.82 16.47 2.83
C MET A 45 2.89 17.41 3.43
N LEU A 46 2.91 17.56 4.76
CA LEU A 46 3.95 18.33 5.45
C LEU A 46 5.36 17.75 5.28
N ALA A 47 5.49 16.41 5.30
CA ALA A 47 6.76 15.72 5.08
C ALA A 47 7.30 16.00 3.68
N LEU A 48 6.44 16.03 2.66
CA LEU A 48 6.80 16.41 1.29
C LEU A 48 7.25 17.88 1.20
N PHE A 49 6.55 18.80 1.88
CA PHE A 49 6.95 20.22 1.91
C PHE A 49 8.32 20.45 2.56
N ARG A 50 8.67 19.69 3.61
CA ARG A 50 9.96 19.85 4.29
C ARG A 50 11.13 19.20 3.54
N ASN A 51 10.87 18.40 2.50
CA ASN A 51 11.84 17.73 1.62
C ASN A 51 13.07 17.14 2.35
N ARG A 52 12.85 16.59 3.55
CA ARG A 52 13.92 16.01 4.39
C ARG A 52 13.74 14.50 4.44
N TRP A 53 14.79 13.78 4.07
CA TRP A 53 14.78 12.31 3.94
C TRP A 53 14.28 11.57 5.20
N PHE A 54 14.66 12.06 6.38
CA PHE A 54 14.25 11.47 7.66
C PHE A 54 12.71 11.42 7.84
N TYR A 55 12.01 12.50 7.48
CA TYR A 55 10.55 12.56 7.62
C TYR A 55 9.84 11.62 6.64
N VAL A 56 10.37 11.47 5.43
CA VAL A 56 9.81 10.57 4.41
C VAL A 56 9.88 9.11 4.85
N ARG A 57 11.00 8.70 5.48
CA ARG A 57 11.14 7.34 6.02
C ARG A 57 10.16 7.07 7.17
N LEU A 58 10.04 8.00 8.12
CA LEU A 58 9.08 7.88 9.22
C LEU A 58 7.64 7.83 8.71
N PHE A 59 7.30 8.69 7.75
CA PHE A 59 5.98 8.74 7.13
C PHE A 59 5.62 7.42 6.40
N SER A 60 6.58 6.79 5.71
CA SER A 60 6.35 5.50 5.04
C SER A 60 5.96 4.40 6.05
N HIS A 61 6.70 4.27 7.15
CA HIS A 61 6.36 3.30 8.21
C HIS A 61 5.03 3.62 8.92
N ALA A 62 4.78 4.89 9.23
CA ALA A 62 3.52 5.33 9.83
C ALA A 62 2.33 5.02 8.90
N THR A 63 2.47 5.27 7.60
CA THR A 63 1.44 4.99 6.60
C THR A 63 1.09 3.52 6.53
N TRP A 64 2.08 2.62 6.49
CA TRP A 64 1.80 1.18 6.52
C TRP A 64 1.11 0.73 7.80
N THR A 65 1.51 1.26 8.95
CA THR A 65 0.93 0.90 10.25
C THR A 65 -0.54 1.34 10.32
N VAL A 66 -0.84 2.58 9.93
CA VAL A 66 -2.20 3.11 9.94
C VAL A 66 -3.07 2.45 8.88
N LEU A 67 -2.54 2.15 7.69
CA LEU A 67 -3.25 1.38 6.67
C LEU A 67 -3.64 0.00 7.20
N PHE A 68 -2.71 -0.73 7.83
CA PHE A 68 -3.02 -2.04 8.41
C PHE A 68 -4.12 -1.94 9.47
N MET A 69 -4.07 -0.92 10.32
CA MET A 69 -5.10 -0.67 11.34
C MET A 69 -6.49 -0.45 10.73
N VAL A 70 -6.59 0.37 9.68
CA VAL A 70 -7.85 0.64 8.95
C VAL A 70 -8.38 -0.63 8.27
N LEU A 71 -7.50 -1.45 7.71
CA LEU A 71 -7.88 -2.70 7.03
C LEU A 71 -8.44 -3.72 8.03
N VAL A 72 -7.78 -3.89 9.17
CA VAL A 72 -8.24 -4.81 10.23
C VAL A 72 -9.56 -4.33 10.82
N ASP A 73 -9.70 -3.03 11.08
CA ASP A 73 -10.94 -2.46 11.63
C ASP A 73 -12.12 -2.59 10.64
N GLY A 74 -11.91 -2.25 9.36
CA GLY A 74 -12.91 -2.44 8.32
C GLY A 74 -13.36 -3.90 8.18
N PHE A 75 -12.41 -4.85 8.28
CA PHE A 75 -12.71 -6.28 8.25
C PHE A 75 -13.47 -6.76 9.49
N ALA A 76 -13.07 -6.31 10.69
CA ALA A 76 -13.76 -6.62 11.94
C ALA A 76 -15.21 -6.11 11.93
N ASN A 77 -15.43 -4.88 11.41
CA ASN A 77 -16.77 -4.32 11.27
C ASN A 77 -17.64 -5.12 10.29
N ALA A 78 -17.07 -5.60 9.18
CA ALA A 78 -17.78 -6.49 8.26
C ALA A 78 -18.19 -7.82 8.91
N ILE A 79 -17.29 -8.45 9.68
CA ILE A 79 -17.61 -9.69 10.42
C ILE A 79 -18.69 -9.42 11.47
N TYR A 80 -18.56 -8.33 12.22
CA TYR A 80 -19.52 -7.97 13.26
C TYR A 80 -20.93 -7.83 12.69
N PHE A 81 -21.08 -7.13 11.56
CA PHE A 81 -22.36 -7.00 10.87
C PHE A 81 -22.95 -8.36 10.47
N ILE A 82 -22.14 -9.27 9.94
CA ILE A 82 -22.59 -10.62 9.56
C ILE A 82 -23.15 -11.40 10.76
N THR A 83 -22.55 -11.22 11.95
CA THR A 83 -22.99 -11.93 13.16
C THR A 83 -24.32 -11.41 13.73
N GLN A 84 -24.71 -10.17 13.46
CA GLN A 84 -25.90 -9.53 14.05
C GLN A 84 -27.17 -9.63 13.18
N ARG A 85 -27.35 -10.74 12.47
CA ARG A 85 -28.51 -10.94 11.59
C ARG A 85 -29.86 -10.77 12.31
N GLN A 86 -29.98 -11.29 13.53
CA GLN A 86 -31.24 -11.28 14.28
C GLN A 86 -31.65 -9.85 14.68
N ASP A 87 -30.70 -9.08 15.20
CA ASP A 87 -30.92 -7.69 15.60
C ASP A 87 -31.28 -6.84 14.39
N TYR A 88 -30.58 -7.03 13.26
CA TYR A 88 -30.89 -6.38 11.99
C TYR A 88 -32.32 -6.66 11.52
N MET A 89 -32.77 -7.91 11.57
CA MET A 89 -34.13 -8.29 11.15
C MET A 89 -35.19 -7.60 12.02
N SER A 90 -34.98 -7.58 13.34
CA SER A 90 -35.91 -6.91 14.27
C SER A 90 -35.97 -5.40 14.02
N TRP A 91 -34.83 -4.76 13.75
CA TRP A 91 -34.77 -3.34 13.40
C TRP A 91 -35.44 -3.05 12.06
N CYS A 92 -35.20 -3.88 11.03
CA CYS A 92 -35.78 -3.72 9.70
C CYS A 92 -37.31 -3.78 9.73
N ILE A 93 -37.87 -4.76 10.45
CA ILE A 93 -39.33 -4.91 10.60
C ILE A 93 -39.92 -3.71 11.35
N ASN A 94 -39.29 -3.27 12.45
CA ASN A 94 -39.77 -2.12 13.21
C ASN A 94 -39.68 -0.82 12.40
N SER A 95 -38.55 -0.57 11.75
CA SER A 95 -38.32 0.66 10.96
C SER A 95 -39.26 0.74 9.76
N SER A 96 -39.51 -0.38 9.06
CA SER A 96 -40.44 -0.42 7.93
C SER A 96 -41.89 -0.25 8.38
N ALA A 97 -42.29 -0.90 9.49
CA ALA A 97 -43.61 -0.73 10.08
C ALA A 97 -43.88 0.73 10.52
N ASP A 98 -42.91 1.41 11.11
CA ASP A 98 -43.05 2.80 11.56
C ASP A 98 -43.25 3.77 10.38
N THR A 99 -42.50 3.58 9.28
CA THR A 99 -42.70 4.39 8.06
C THR A 99 -44.08 4.17 7.44
N LEU A 100 -44.58 2.95 7.45
CA LEU A 100 -45.89 2.61 6.89
C LEU A 100 -47.04 3.10 7.77
N ASN A 101 -46.93 2.96 9.10
CA ASN A 101 -47.91 3.50 10.04
C ASN A 101 -48.03 5.01 9.91
N THR A 102 -46.89 5.71 9.72
CA THR A 102 -46.87 7.16 9.50
C THR A 102 -47.48 7.55 8.15
N ALA A 103 -47.21 6.78 7.08
CA ALA A 103 -47.70 7.08 5.74
C ALA A 103 -49.18 6.73 5.53
N ALA A 104 -49.66 5.66 6.16
CA ALA A 104 -51.02 5.14 5.95
C ALA A 104 -52.01 5.52 7.06
N ASN A 105 -51.56 6.13 8.17
CA ASN A 105 -52.36 6.40 9.38
C ASN A 105 -53.12 5.15 9.88
N VAL A 106 -52.57 3.97 9.61
CA VAL A 106 -53.13 2.69 10.04
C VAL A 106 -52.52 2.38 11.40
N THR A 107 -53.36 2.33 12.43
CA THR A 107 -52.96 1.87 13.77
C THR A 107 -52.86 0.34 13.76
N GLY A 108 -51.71 -0.20 13.34
CA GLY A 108 -51.60 -1.62 12.99
C GLY A 108 -50.50 -2.39 13.70
N THR A 109 -50.82 -3.04 14.82
CA THR A 109 -50.06 -4.20 15.33
C THR A 109 -50.08 -5.39 14.35
N SER A 110 -51.02 -5.42 13.40
CA SER A 110 -51.16 -6.45 12.36
C SER A 110 -50.10 -6.40 11.25
N LEU A 111 -49.42 -5.27 11.05
CA LEU A 111 -48.36 -5.11 10.04
C LEU A 111 -46.99 -5.55 10.55
N ARG A 112 -46.78 -5.59 11.87
CA ARG A 112 -45.50 -6.00 12.48
C ARG A 112 -45.18 -7.49 12.36
N GLY A 113 -46.17 -8.33 12.04
CA GLY A 113 -46.00 -9.78 11.89
C GLY A 113 -45.69 -10.26 10.48
N ASN A 114 -45.93 -9.44 9.46
CA ASN A 114 -45.66 -9.80 8.07
C ASN A 114 -44.38 -9.12 7.58
N ASP A 115 -43.43 -9.92 7.11
CA ASP A 115 -42.15 -9.49 6.52
C ASP A 115 -42.37 -8.84 5.13
N TYR A 116 -43.09 -7.71 5.12
CA TYR A 116 -43.63 -7.05 3.93
C TYR A 116 -42.55 -6.64 2.92
N TYR A 117 -41.34 -6.36 3.41
CA TYR A 117 -40.21 -5.90 2.61
C TYR A 117 -39.17 -6.98 2.30
N ASN A 118 -39.43 -8.26 2.64
CA ASN A 118 -38.43 -9.33 2.57
C ASN A 118 -37.10 -8.87 3.18
N CYS A 119 -37.09 -8.53 4.49
CA CYS A 119 -35.91 -8.02 5.18
C CYS A 119 -34.70 -8.97 5.03
N ASP A 120 -34.93 -10.28 4.87
CA ASP A 120 -33.89 -11.26 4.56
C ASP A 120 -33.19 -11.01 3.21
N ARG A 121 -33.95 -10.75 2.14
CA ARG A 121 -33.39 -10.49 0.82
C ARG A 121 -32.59 -9.18 0.81
N LEU A 122 -33.09 -8.16 1.51
CA LEU A 122 -32.41 -6.88 1.66
C LEU A 122 -31.09 -7.05 2.41
N PHE A 123 -31.10 -7.78 3.54
CA PHE A 123 -29.90 -8.09 4.31
C PHE A 123 -28.83 -8.79 3.47
N GLN A 124 -29.22 -9.80 2.68
CA GLN A 124 -28.29 -10.49 1.79
C GLN A 124 -27.68 -9.58 0.71
N ALA A 125 -28.46 -8.65 0.15
CA ALA A 125 -27.96 -7.68 -0.81
C ALA A 125 -26.99 -6.69 -0.16
N GLU A 126 -27.31 -6.22 1.04
CA GLU A 126 -26.49 -5.28 1.81
C GLU A 126 -25.14 -5.90 2.20
N ILE A 127 -25.11 -7.16 2.67
CA ILE A 127 -23.85 -7.87 2.94
C ILE A 127 -22.98 -7.97 1.69
N LYS A 128 -23.56 -8.38 0.55
CA LYS A 128 -22.79 -8.56 -0.69
C LYS A 128 -22.19 -7.24 -1.16
N PHE A 129 -22.96 -6.15 -1.07
CA PHE A 129 -22.49 -4.81 -1.41
C PHE A 129 -21.41 -4.32 -0.43
N GLY A 130 -21.63 -4.46 0.87
CA GLY A 130 -20.68 -4.06 1.91
C GLY A 130 -19.35 -4.81 1.82
N LEU A 131 -19.40 -6.12 1.56
CA LEU A 131 -18.20 -6.96 1.38
C LEU A 131 -17.44 -6.59 0.10
N PHE A 132 -18.13 -6.40 -1.02
CA PHE A 132 -17.50 -5.94 -2.27
C PHE A 132 -16.84 -4.57 -2.11
N SER A 133 -17.54 -3.63 -1.48
CA SER A 133 -17.01 -2.29 -1.18
C SER A 133 -15.78 -2.35 -0.27
N THR A 134 -15.82 -3.20 0.76
CA THR A 134 -14.68 -3.40 1.68
C THR A 134 -13.46 -3.95 0.94
N ILE A 135 -13.64 -4.94 0.06
CA ILE A 135 -12.55 -5.48 -0.78
C ILE A 135 -11.96 -4.40 -1.69
N LEU A 136 -12.81 -3.60 -2.33
CA LEU A 136 -12.36 -2.50 -3.21
C LEU A 136 -11.55 -1.47 -2.41
N MET A 137 -12.01 -1.12 -1.20
CA MET A 137 -11.30 -0.25 -0.28
C MET A 137 -9.92 -0.81 0.10
N ILE A 138 -9.83 -2.11 0.38
CA ILE A 138 -8.57 -2.81 0.67
C ILE A 138 -7.58 -2.64 -0.50
N VAL A 139 -8.03 -2.93 -1.73
CA VAL A 139 -7.17 -2.84 -2.92
C VAL A 139 -6.69 -1.41 -3.15
N LEU A 140 -7.57 -0.41 -3.06
CA LEU A 140 -7.21 0.99 -3.25
C LEU A 140 -6.22 1.48 -2.18
N TYR A 141 -6.41 1.09 -0.93
CA TYR A 141 -5.53 1.48 0.18
C TYR A 141 -4.15 0.82 0.11
N VAL A 142 -4.08 -0.48 -0.21
CA VAL A 142 -2.81 -1.17 -0.43
C VAL A 142 -2.08 -0.59 -1.64
N TYR A 143 -2.78 -0.34 -2.75
CA TYR A 143 -2.21 0.31 -3.94
C TYR A 143 -1.62 1.68 -3.61
N TRP A 144 -2.34 2.49 -2.84
CA TRP A 144 -1.88 3.82 -2.45
C TRP A 144 -0.67 3.75 -1.50
N GLY A 145 -0.67 2.83 -0.53
CA GLY A 145 0.46 2.56 0.35
C GLY A 145 1.71 2.09 -0.41
N ALA A 146 1.54 1.21 -1.41
CA ALA A 146 2.61 0.74 -2.27
C ALA A 146 3.21 1.86 -3.13
N CYS A 147 2.38 2.78 -3.65
CA CYS A 147 2.86 3.97 -4.36
C CYS A 147 3.79 4.83 -3.50
N ILE A 148 3.39 5.10 -2.25
CA ILE A 148 4.22 5.88 -1.30
C ILE A 148 5.50 5.14 -0.94
N TYR A 149 5.40 3.83 -0.72
CA TYR A 149 6.55 3.01 -0.42
C TYR A 149 7.58 3.07 -1.56
N SER A 150 7.16 2.90 -2.81
CA SER A 150 8.01 3.02 -3.99
C SER A 150 8.68 4.40 -4.09
N PHE A 151 7.92 5.47 -3.84
CA PHE A 151 8.46 6.83 -3.83
C PHE A 151 9.53 7.02 -2.73
N SER A 152 9.28 6.51 -1.53
CA SER A 152 10.23 6.58 -0.41
C SER A 152 11.55 5.85 -0.71
N HIS A 153 11.47 4.73 -1.43
CA HIS A 153 12.64 3.97 -1.84
C HIS A 153 13.47 4.73 -2.88
N LYS A 154 12.83 5.33 -3.90
CA LYS A 154 13.52 6.13 -4.93
C LYS A 154 14.25 7.31 -4.31
N GLN A 155 13.63 8.04 -3.38
CA GLN A 155 14.31 9.14 -2.69
C GLN A 155 15.50 8.67 -1.84
N GLY A 156 15.40 7.50 -1.21
CA GLY A 156 16.52 6.92 -0.47
C GLY A 156 17.72 6.60 -1.35
N ALA A 157 17.49 6.03 -2.53
CA ALA A 157 18.57 5.78 -3.48
C ALA A 157 19.26 7.08 -3.92
N SER A 158 18.49 8.12 -4.26
CA SER A 158 19.05 9.43 -4.64
C SER A 158 19.85 10.10 -3.52
N ALA A 159 19.41 9.98 -2.26
CA ALA A 159 20.12 10.53 -1.11
C ALA A 159 21.49 9.85 -0.90
N VAL A 160 21.55 8.52 -1.01
CA VAL A 160 22.80 7.76 -0.88
C VAL A 160 23.74 8.06 -2.04
N THR A 161 23.24 8.13 -3.27
CA THR A 161 24.05 8.51 -4.44
C THR A 161 24.61 9.92 -4.30
N GLY A 162 23.81 10.88 -3.81
CA GLY A 162 24.26 12.24 -3.54
C GLY A 162 25.39 12.31 -2.50
N GLN A 163 25.30 11.52 -1.41
CA GLN A 163 26.36 11.43 -0.40
C GLN A 163 27.65 10.83 -0.98
N ARG A 164 27.54 9.81 -1.84
CA ARG A 164 28.70 9.21 -2.51
C ARG A 164 29.40 10.19 -3.44
N LEU A 165 28.63 10.90 -4.28
CA LEU A 165 29.17 11.93 -5.17
C LEU A 165 29.83 13.08 -4.40
N ALA A 166 29.24 13.52 -3.28
CA ALA A 166 29.84 14.56 -2.45
C ALA A 166 31.16 14.11 -1.81
N ALA A 167 31.26 12.84 -1.40
CA ALA A 167 32.49 12.24 -0.90
C ALA A 167 33.57 12.10 -1.99
N GLU A 168 33.18 11.72 -3.22
CA GLU A 168 34.10 11.59 -4.36
C GLU A 168 34.60 12.94 -4.89
N MET A 169 33.77 13.99 -4.85
CA MET A 169 34.18 15.35 -5.27
C MET A 169 35.12 16.03 -4.27
N GLY A 170 35.58 15.33 -3.23
CA GLY A 170 36.56 15.87 -2.28
C GLY A 170 36.06 17.08 -1.49
N MET A 171 34.74 17.28 -1.42
CA MET A 171 34.11 18.19 -0.46
C MET A 171 34.20 17.55 0.93
N MET A 172 35.43 17.38 1.42
CA MET A 172 35.70 17.16 2.82
C MET A 172 35.01 18.29 3.61
N PRO A 173 34.34 18.00 4.73
CA PRO A 173 33.97 19.05 5.66
C PRO A 173 35.23 19.86 5.97
N PRO A 174 35.13 21.20 6.04
CA PRO A 174 36.29 22.07 6.16
C PRO A 174 37.18 21.59 7.31
N PRO A 175 38.48 21.37 7.07
CA PRO A 175 39.44 21.00 8.11
C PRO A 175 39.62 22.20 9.03
N GLY A 176 38.80 22.30 10.08
CA GLY A 176 38.78 23.49 10.94
C GLY A 176 38.27 23.29 12.36
N THR A 177 37.46 22.28 12.64
CA THR A 177 37.19 21.90 14.04
C THR A 177 38.28 20.96 14.53
N ALA A 178 39.45 21.53 14.79
CA ALA A 178 40.51 20.92 15.58
C ALA A 178 40.00 20.77 17.02
N GLY A 179 39.80 19.53 17.46
CA GLY A 179 39.30 19.27 18.80
C GLY A 179 39.18 17.79 19.12
N VAL A 180 40.33 17.17 19.39
CA VAL A 180 40.54 15.86 20.02
C VAL A 180 40.38 14.63 19.11
N PRO A 181 41.48 13.93 18.77
CA PRO A 181 41.41 12.64 18.07
C PRO A 181 40.87 11.53 19.00
N PRO A 182 40.03 10.60 18.49
CA PRO A 182 39.67 9.40 19.23
C PRO A 182 40.88 8.45 19.36
N PRO A 183 40.96 7.66 20.45
CA PRO A 183 42.09 6.78 20.72
C PRO A 183 42.22 5.69 19.63
N MET A 184 43.43 5.58 19.08
CA MET A 184 43.82 4.58 18.11
C MET A 184 43.69 3.17 18.71
N HIS A 185 42.94 2.30 18.04
CA HIS A 185 43.10 0.86 18.20
C HIS A 185 44.34 0.38 17.42
N PRO A 186 45.14 -0.56 17.96
CA PRO A 186 46.33 -1.06 17.29
C PRO A 186 45.94 -1.90 16.06
N ILE A 187 46.31 -1.41 14.89
CA ILE A 187 46.24 -2.13 13.62
C ILE A 187 47.42 -3.10 13.56
N GLY A 188 47.10 -4.39 13.66
CA GLY A 188 48.03 -5.49 13.37
C GLY A 188 48.39 -5.52 11.90
N GLY A 189 49.68 -5.77 11.63
CA GLY A 189 50.27 -5.77 10.30
C GLY A 189 49.80 -6.92 9.39
N GLY A 190 49.94 -6.69 8.09
CA GLY A 190 49.75 -7.72 7.08
C GLY A 190 49.78 -7.22 5.63
N GLY A 191 51.00 -7.10 5.07
CA GLY A 191 51.28 -7.45 3.67
C GLY A 191 51.10 -6.37 2.57
N PRO A 192 52.10 -6.21 1.68
CA PRO A 192 51.97 -5.41 0.45
C PRO A 192 51.36 -6.29 -0.65
N GLY A 193 50.09 -6.03 -1.01
CA GLY A 193 49.35 -6.85 -1.95
C GLY A 193 48.38 -6.05 -2.82
N ARG A 194 48.90 -5.56 -3.95
CA ARG A 194 48.24 -5.31 -5.24
C ARG A 194 46.94 -4.46 -5.24
N SER A 195 47.11 -3.25 -5.76
CA SER A 195 46.07 -2.40 -6.32
C SER A 195 45.23 -3.13 -7.38
N ASN A 196 43.96 -3.38 -7.10
CA ASN A 196 42.99 -3.73 -8.13
C ASN A 196 42.49 -2.44 -8.79
N ILE A 197 43.18 -2.02 -9.85
CA ILE A 197 42.69 -1.02 -10.79
C ILE A 197 41.62 -1.71 -11.64
N ILE A 198 40.34 -1.43 -11.38
CA ILE A 198 39.24 -1.85 -12.25
C ILE A 198 39.27 -0.93 -13.47
N VAL A 199 39.95 -1.37 -14.53
CA VAL A 199 39.85 -0.77 -15.85
C VAL A 199 38.48 -1.12 -16.40
N LEU A 200 37.53 -0.18 -16.36
CA LEU A 200 36.31 -0.30 -17.15
C LEU A 200 36.68 -0.16 -18.62
N ASN A 201 36.82 -1.28 -19.31
CA ASN A 201 36.90 -1.32 -20.75
C ASN A 201 35.55 -0.81 -21.28
N ASN A 202 35.51 0.44 -21.75
CA ASN A 202 34.37 1.03 -22.44
C ASN A 202 34.25 0.38 -23.83
N GLU A 203 33.79 -0.87 -23.85
CA GLU A 203 33.49 -1.57 -25.09
C GLU A 203 32.15 -1.06 -25.61
N LYS A 204 32.24 -0.18 -26.61
CA LYS A 204 31.11 0.45 -27.30
C LYS A 204 30.14 -0.64 -27.76
N PRO A 205 28.85 -0.64 -27.35
CA PRO A 205 27.92 -1.66 -27.80
C PRO A 205 27.71 -1.53 -29.30
N THR A 206 28.26 -2.48 -30.06
CA THR A 206 27.96 -2.66 -31.47
C THR A 206 26.50 -3.07 -31.60
N SER A 207 25.76 -2.33 -32.41
CA SER A 207 24.31 -2.46 -32.59
C SER A 207 23.94 -3.81 -33.23
N LYS A 208 23.77 -4.84 -32.40
CA LYS A 208 23.14 -6.09 -32.84
C LYS A 208 21.63 -5.87 -32.90
N LYS A 209 21.12 -5.75 -34.13
CA LYS A 209 19.69 -5.79 -34.46
C LYS A 209 19.05 -7.02 -33.81
N PHE A 210 18.23 -6.80 -32.78
CA PHE A 210 17.39 -7.84 -32.20
C PHE A 210 16.29 -8.22 -33.21
N SER A 211 16.41 -9.43 -33.76
CA SER A 211 15.42 -10.04 -34.66
C SER A 211 14.38 -10.78 -33.81
N PHE A 212 13.15 -10.25 -33.79
CA PHE A 212 11.98 -10.77 -33.06
C PHE A 212 11.32 -11.98 -33.76
N LYS A 213 12.09 -12.98 -34.21
CA LYS A 213 11.54 -14.07 -35.04
C LYS A 213 11.48 -15.46 -34.42
N SER A 214 11.69 -15.62 -33.11
CA SER A 214 11.53 -16.94 -32.47
C SER A 214 10.88 -16.90 -31.09
N LEU A 215 9.61 -16.50 -31.04
CA LEU A 215 8.74 -16.80 -29.89
C LEU A 215 7.40 -17.32 -30.41
N ARG A 216 7.48 -18.39 -31.20
CA ARG A 216 6.37 -19.28 -31.51
C ARG A 216 6.93 -20.70 -31.48
N ARG A 217 7.01 -21.29 -30.30
CA ARG A 217 7.26 -22.72 -30.15
C ARG A 217 6.21 -23.29 -29.19
N ASN A 218 5.41 -24.16 -29.80
CA ASN A 218 4.25 -24.84 -29.25
C ASN A 218 4.61 -25.63 -28.00
N HIS A 219 3.74 -25.55 -26.99
CA HIS A 219 3.76 -26.44 -25.83
C HIS A 219 2.88 -27.65 -26.14
N THR A 220 3.46 -28.68 -26.74
CA THR A 220 2.85 -30.01 -26.82
C THR A 220 3.12 -30.70 -25.48
N ILE A 221 2.05 -31.10 -24.79
CA ILE A 221 2.10 -31.85 -23.53
C ILE A 221 2.26 -33.32 -23.89
N ASP A 222 3.45 -33.89 -23.65
CA ASP A 222 3.63 -35.33 -23.60
C ASP A 222 3.52 -35.80 -22.15
N VAL A 223 2.50 -36.62 -21.90
CA VAL A 223 2.30 -37.39 -20.67
C VAL A 223 3.19 -38.63 -20.77
N SER A 224 4.33 -38.62 -20.08
CA SER A 224 5.08 -39.84 -19.79
C SER A 224 4.90 -40.22 -18.32
N ASN A 225 4.29 -41.38 -18.17
CA ASN A 225 4.03 -42.16 -16.98
C ASN A 225 5.32 -42.94 -16.65
N ASP A 226 5.94 -42.72 -15.49
CA ASP A 226 7.01 -43.61 -15.03
C ASP A 226 6.94 -43.83 -13.51
N ASN A 227 6.61 -45.07 -13.17
CA ASN A 227 6.72 -45.67 -11.86
C ASN A 227 8.15 -46.20 -11.70
N ASN A 228 8.86 -45.85 -10.61
CA ASN A 228 9.48 -46.82 -9.68
C ASN A 228 10.60 -46.21 -8.80
N ASN A 229 10.39 -46.39 -7.49
CA ASN A 229 11.33 -46.67 -6.40
C ASN A 229 12.25 -45.58 -5.79
N PRO A 230 12.52 -45.67 -4.46
CA PRO A 230 13.10 -44.61 -3.65
C PRO A 230 14.60 -44.85 -3.41
N SER A 231 15.33 -43.77 -3.10
CA SER A 231 16.20 -43.65 -1.91
C SER A 231 17.15 -42.48 -2.04
N ASN A 232 17.39 -41.84 -0.89
CA ASN A 232 18.53 -41.01 -0.52
C ASN A 232 18.56 -39.54 -0.94
N GLY A 233 18.78 -38.70 0.07
CA GLY A 233 19.51 -37.43 -0.08
C GLY A 233 18.70 -36.18 0.22
N LYS A 234 18.45 -35.90 1.52
CA LYS A 234 18.08 -34.55 1.98
C LYS A 234 19.25 -33.59 1.73
N GLN A 235 19.12 -32.70 0.75
CA GLN A 235 19.91 -31.47 0.62
C GLN A 235 18.93 -30.31 0.38
N LEU A 236 18.69 -29.53 1.44
CA LEU A 236 17.89 -28.32 1.39
C LEU A 236 18.65 -27.24 0.61
N LYS A 237 18.43 -27.19 -0.71
CA LYS A 237 18.92 -26.10 -1.56
C LYS A 237 18.00 -24.89 -1.35
N ARG A 238 18.45 -23.90 -0.58
CA ARG A 238 17.83 -22.56 -0.53
C ARG A 238 17.70 -22.03 -1.96
N LYS A 239 16.47 -21.98 -2.45
CA LYS A 239 16.10 -21.32 -3.69
C LYS A 239 16.21 -19.82 -3.42
N SER A 240 17.27 -19.19 -3.92
CA SER A 240 17.38 -17.74 -4.00
C SER A 240 16.19 -17.21 -4.78
N VAL A 241 15.39 -16.37 -4.14
CA VAL A 241 14.32 -15.61 -4.77
C VAL A 241 14.97 -14.74 -5.85
N PRO A 242 14.53 -14.80 -7.12
CA PRO A 242 15.02 -13.89 -8.12
C PRO A 242 14.56 -12.48 -7.77
N ASP A 243 15.52 -11.56 -7.66
CA ASP A 243 15.25 -10.13 -7.62
C ASP A 243 14.42 -9.78 -8.86
N ILE A 244 13.18 -9.36 -8.63
CA ILE A 244 12.32 -8.79 -9.66
C ILE A 244 12.94 -7.44 -10.00
N ILE A 245 13.78 -7.44 -11.02
CA ILE A 245 14.24 -6.25 -11.71
C ILE A 245 12.98 -5.62 -12.32
N PHE A 246 12.48 -4.56 -11.68
CA PHE A 246 11.48 -3.67 -12.27
C PHE A 246 12.21 -2.90 -13.36
N ASP A 247 12.10 -3.38 -14.60
CA ASP A 247 12.60 -2.69 -15.77
C ASP A 247 12.07 -1.25 -15.83
N ASP A 248 12.99 -0.36 -16.20
CA ASP A 248 12.87 1.08 -16.22
C ASP A 248 11.55 1.61 -16.78
N PHE A 249 10.70 2.14 -15.88
CA PHE A 249 9.68 3.11 -16.27
C PHE A 249 10.37 4.46 -16.51
N HIS A 250 10.84 4.67 -17.74
CA HIS A 250 11.43 5.90 -18.22
C HIS A 250 10.36 7.00 -18.23
N ILE A 251 10.34 7.85 -17.20
CA ILE A 251 9.52 9.07 -17.17
C ILE A 251 10.29 10.15 -17.92
N PRO A 252 9.81 10.63 -19.09
CA PRO A 252 10.47 11.73 -19.77
C PRO A 252 10.34 13.00 -18.92
N THR A 253 11.48 13.51 -18.46
CA THR A 253 11.58 14.82 -17.81
C THR A 253 11.36 15.91 -18.86
N HIS A 254 10.12 16.41 -18.98
CA HIS A 254 9.81 17.66 -19.66
C HIS A 254 10.31 18.86 -18.83
N GLN A 255 11.61 19.17 -18.90
CA GLN A 255 12.18 20.41 -18.32
C GLN A 255 13.17 21.10 -19.28
N GLN A 256 13.01 20.95 -20.60
CA GLN A 256 13.91 21.59 -21.55
C GLN A 256 13.21 22.16 -22.79
N GLN A 257 12.20 23.02 -22.58
CA GLN A 257 11.59 23.75 -23.70
C GLN A 257 11.11 25.15 -23.28
N ARG A 258 12.01 25.96 -22.70
CA ARG A 258 11.74 27.39 -22.46
C ARG A 258 12.99 28.26 -22.52
N ARG A 259 13.81 28.12 -23.57
CA ARG A 259 14.80 29.15 -23.99
C ARG A 259 15.06 29.04 -25.49
N ARG A 260 14.19 29.64 -26.30
CA ARG A 260 14.48 30.15 -27.66
C ARG A 260 13.23 30.85 -28.18
N SER A 261 13.11 32.13 -27.86
CA SER A 261 12.32 33.10 -28.63
C SER A 261 12.80 34.48 -28.20
N THR A 262 13.90 34.89 -28.81
CA THR A 262 14.36 36.26 -28.93
C THR A 262 15.39 36.18 -30.03
N ASP A 263 14.89 36.35 -31.26
CA ASP A 263 15.56 37.01 -32.37
C ASP A 263 14.65 36.92 -33.60
N ILE A 264 14.61 38.04 -34.33
CA ILE A 264 13.77 38.43 -35.47
C ILE A 264 12.48 39.15 -35.08
#